data_AF-A0A1I7AEI9-F1
#
_entry.id   AF-A0A1I7AEI9-F1
#
_cell.length_a   1.000
_cell.length_b   1.000
_cell.length_c   1.000
_cell.angle_alpha   90.00
_cell.angle_beta   90.00
_cell.angle_gamma   90.00
#
_symmetry.space_group_name_H-M   'P 1'
#
loop_
_entity.id
_entity.type
_entity.pdbx_description
1 polymer ?
#
loop_
_entity_poly.entity_id
_entity_poly.type
_entity_poly.pdbx_seq_one_letter_code
_entity_poly.pdbx_strand_id
1 'polypeptide(L)'
;MAENLMGEMGEALMNIHKYQFPEDYQSLNSYVKRNGDYPNGVTVEFYKNMFWGGFNKTFAYAQMKAIKTSSPIASPYDKYYRDNYTAGFLKKLCGN
;
A
#
# COMPACT_ATOMS: atom_id res chain seq x y z
N MET A 1 1.70 -15.40 -12.70
CA MET A 1 1.15 -16.21 -11.58
C MET A 1 1.27 -15.48 -10.25
N ALA A 2 2.46 -15.03 -9.82
CA ALA A 2 2.63 -14.27 -8.58
C ALA A 2 1.91 -12.89 -8.57
N GLU A 3 1.87 -12.20 -9.72
CA GLU A 3 1.18 -10.92 -9.84
C GLU A 3 -0.33 -11.01 -9.64
N ASN A 4 -0.97 -12.04 -10.21
CA ASN A 4 -2.41 -12.29 -10.03
C ASN A 4 -2.74 -12.57 -8.56
N LEU A 5 -1.92 -13.40 -7.90
CA LEU A 5 -2.12 -13.72 -6.48
C LEU A 5 -1.96 -12.47 -5.59
N MET A 6 -0.97 -11.62 -5.85
CA MET A 6 -0.83 -10.35 -5.13
C MET A 6 -2.01 -9.39 -5.39
N GLY A 7 -2.57 -9.40 -6.60
CA GLY A 7 -3.78 -8.67 -6.92
C GLY A 7 -4.97 -9.13 -6.08
N GLU A 8 -5.24 -10.43 -6.05
CA GLU A 8 -6.32 -11.04 -5.27
C GLU A 8 -6.15 -10.80 -3.76
N MET A 9 -4.93 -11.00 -3.24
CA MET A 9 -4.65 -10.74 -1.82
C MET A 9 -4.79 -9.26 -1.47
N GLY A 10 -4.33 -8.36 -2.34
CA GLY A 10 -4.47 -6.92 -2.15
C GLY A 10 -5.94 -6.48 -2.16
N GLU A 11 -6.75 -7.04 -3.06
CA GLU A 11 -8.19 -6.79 -3.10
C GLU A 11 -8.90 -7.33 -1.85
N ALA A 12 -8.54 -8.53 -1.39
CA ALA A 12 -9.08 -9.11 -0.16
C ALA A 12 -8.77 -8.22 1.05
N LEU A 13 -7.52 -7.75 1.21
CA LEU A 13 -7.14 -6.82 2.28
C LEU A 13 -7.91 -5.49 2.19
N MET A 14 -8.03 -4.93 0.99
CA MET A 14 -8.80 -3.71 0.76
C MET A 14 -10.26 -3.87 1.16
N ASN A 15 -10.87 -4.99 0.79
CA ASN A 15 -12.26 -5.30 1.14
C ASN A 15 -12.43 -5.49 2.65
N ILE A 16 -11.53 -6.22 3.31
CA ILE A 16 -11.54 -6.34 4.78
C ILE A 16 -11.46 -4.95 5.42
N HIS A 17 -10.50 -4.12 5.01
CA HIS A 17 -10.35 -2.77 5.56
C HIS A 17 -11.62 -1.93 5.35
N LYS A 18 -12.16 -1.94 4.13
CA LYS A 18 -13.36 -1.18 3.75
C LYS A 18 -14.62 -1.60 4.50
N TYR A 19 -14.84 -2.90 4.71
CA TYR A 19 -16.10 -3.41 5.27
C TYR A 19 -16.05 -3.61 6.78
N GLN A 20 -14.90 -4.01 7.34
CA GLN A 20 -14.76 -4.25 8.77
C GLN A 20 -14.33 -2.98 9.54
N PHE A 21 -13.63 -2.06 8.89
CA PHE A 21 -13.16 -0.81 9.51
C PHE A 21 -13.49 0.42 8.65
N PRO A 22 -14.77 0.68 8.35
CA PRO A 22 -15.18 1.68 7.38
C PRO A 22 -14.71 3.12 7.73
N GLU A 23 -14.68 3.48 9.01
CA GLU A 23 -14.18 4.80 9.45
C GLU A 23 -12.68 4.99 9.21
N ASP A 24 -11.89 3.95 9.50
CA ASP A 24 -10.43 3.95 9.30
C ASP A 24 -10.11 3.98 7.80
N TYR A 25 -10.84 3.18 7.02
CA TYR A 25 -10.77 3.19 5.57
C TYR A 25 -11.11 4.57 4.98
N GLN A 26 -12.17 5.24 5.44
CA GLN A 26 -12.51 6.59 4.97
C GLN A 26 -11.48 7.63 5.37
N SER A 27 -10.88 7.50 6.55
CA SER A 27 -9.80 8.36 7.02
C SER A 27 -8.56 8.22 6.14
N LEU A 28 -8.14 6.98 5.85
CA LEU A 28 -7.08 6.68 4.90
C LEU A 28 -7.38 7.25 3.52
N ASN A 29 -8.58 6.97 3.01
CA ASN A 29 -9.03 7.41 1.69
C ASN A 29 -9.00 8.93 1.55
N SER A 30 -9.42 9.66 2.58
CA SER A 30 -9.38 11.12 2.61
C SER A 30 -7.95 11.65 2.67
N TYR A 31 -7.09 11.01 3.47
CA TYR A 31 -5.68 11.37 3.61
C TYR A 31 -4.91 11.24 2.28
N VAL A 32 -5.01 10.08 1.62
CA VAL A 32 -4.27 9.82 0.37
C VAL A 32 -4.77 10.67 -0.80
N LYS A 33 -6.06 11.04 -0.81
CA LYS A 33 -6.61 11.99 -1.78
C LYS A 33 -6.02 13.38 -1.56
N ARG A 34 -6.02 13.86 -0.32
CA ARG A 34 -5.50 15.19 0.04
C ARG A 34 -4.01 15.35 -0.31
N ASN A 35 -3.23 14.29 -0.14
CA ASN A 35 -1.80 14.31 -0.46
C ASN A 35 -1.50 14.16 -1.96
N GLY A 36 -2.49 13.86 -2.79
CA GLY A 36 -2.31 13.64 -4.23
C GLY A 36 -1.67 12.29 -4.59
N ASP A 37 -1.35 11.46 -3.61
CA ASP A 37 -0.75 10.13 -3.80
C ASP A 37 -1.68 9.16 -4.52
N TYR A 38 -2.97 9.25 -4.17
CA TYR A 38 -4.06 8.53 -4.80
C TYR A 38 -5.25 9.49 -4.98
N PRO A 39 -5.27 10.31 -6.04
CA PRO A 39 -6.28 11.38 -6.22
C PRO A 39 -7.73 10.88 -6.25
N ASN A 40 -7.91 9.63 -6.72
CA ASN A 40 -9.23 8.99 -6.80
C ASN A 40 -9.58 8.17 -5.55
N GLY A 41 -8.68 8.10 -4.56
CA GLY A 41 -8.84 7.30 -3.37
C GLY A 41 -7.93 6.08 -3.33
N VAL A 42 -7.83 5.48 -2.14
CA VAL A 42 -6.98 4.30 -1.93
C VAL A 42 -7.40 3.17 -2.88
N THR A 43 -6.41 2.50 -3.45
CA THR A 43 -6.61 1.42 -4.43
C THR A 43 -5.95 0.14 -3.96
N VAL A 44 -6.22 -0.98 -4.64
CA VAL A 44 -5.55 -2.26 -4.43
C VAL A 44 -4.02 -2.14 -4.46
N GLU A 45 -3.47 -1.21 -5.25
CA GLU A 45 -2.02 -0.99 -5.34
C GLU A 45 -1.39 -0.58 -4.00
N PHE A 46 -2.10 0.20 -3.18
CA PHE A 46 -1.64 0.56 -1.84
C PHE A 46 -1.40 -0.69 -0.98
N TYR A 47 -2.36 -1.62 -0.99
CA TYR A 47 -2.30 -2.87 -0.24
C TYR A 47 -1.25 -3.82 -0.81
N LYS A 48 -1.11 -3.88 -2.13
CA LYS A 48 -0.04 -4.64 -2.78
C LYS A 48 1.34 -4.15 -2.33
N ASN A 49 1.52 -2.84 -2.22
CA ASN A 49 2.80 -2.28 -1.79
C ASN A 49 3.17 -2.69 -0.36
N MET A 50 2.20 -2.91 0.52
CA MET A 50 2.48 -3.39 1.89
C MET A 50 3.16 -4.76 1.92
N PHE A 51 2.92 -5.63 0.93
CA PHE A 51 3.55 -6.95 0.89
C PHE A 51 5.08 -6.88 0.82
N TRP A 52 5.65 -5.84 0.21
CA TRP A 52 7.10 -5.64 0.15
C TRP A 52 7.76 -5.61 1.53
N GLY A 53 7.05 -5.17 2.58
CA GLY A 53 7.57 -5.18 3.95
C GLY A 53 7.93 -6.59 4.44
N GLY A 54 7.16 -7.61 4.04
CA GLY A 54 7.42 -9.02 4.37
C GLY A 54 8.62 -9.63 3.65
N PHE A 55 9.09 -8.98 2.59
CA PHE A 55 10.20 -9.46 1.76
C PHE A 55 11.54 -8.78 2.08
N ASN A 56 11.62 -7.97 3.15
CA ASN A 56 12.76 -7.07 3.42
C ASN A 56 14.16 -7.74 3.50
N LYS A 57 14.23 -9.05 3.75
CA LYS A 57 15.48 -9.84 3.79
C LYS A 57 15.77 -10.61 2.50
N THR A 58 14.96 -10.44 1.46
CA THR A 58 15.08 -11.20 0.21
C THR A 58 15.86 -10.46 -0.87
N PHE A 59 16.39 -11.22 -1.83
CA PHE A 59 17.00 -10.65 -3.03
C PHE A 59 15.99 -9.80 -3.84
N ALA A 60 14.72 -10.21 -3.92
CA ALA A 60 13.70 -9.46 -4.64
C ALA A 60 13.51 -8.04 -4.06
N TYR A 61 13.51 -7.90 -2.73
CA TYR A 61 13.43 -6.60 -2.08
C TYR A 61 14.69 -5.76 -2.31
N ALA A 62 15.88 -6.37 -2.28
CA ALA A 62 17.13 -5.69 -2.62
C ALA A 62 17.11 -5.15 -4.06
N GLN A 63 16.59 -5.93 -5.01
CA GLN A 63 16.41 -5.52 -6.40
C GLN A 63 15.40 -4.36 -6.52
N MET A 64 14.23 -4.47 -5.89
CA MET A 64 13.24 -3.39 -5.87
C MET A 64 13.84 -2.08 -5.34
N LYS A 65 14.64 -2.12 -4.27
CA LYS A 65 15.31 -0.93 -3.69
C LYS A 65 16.35 -0.31 -4.64
N ALA A 66 16.97 -1.11 -5.51
CA ALA A 66 17.96 -0.66 -6.47
C ALA A 66 17.35 0.01 -7.71
N ILE A 67 16.07 -0.25 -8.02
CA ILE A 67 15.38 0.36 -9.17
C ILE A 67 15.29 1.88 -8.95
N LYS A 68 15.80 2.64 -9.92
CA LYS A 68 15.70 4.11 -9.97
C LYS A 68 14.80 4.53 -11.12
N THR A 69 14.03 5.59 -10.88
CA THR A 69 13.15 6.22 -11.86
C THR A 69 13.47 7.70 -11.96
N SER A 70 13.14 8.32 -13.09
CA SER A 70 13.24 9.76 -13.27
C SER A 70 11.95 10.45 -12.84
N SER A 71 12.07 11.66 -12.28
CA SER A 71 10.92 12.52 -11.98
C SER A 71 10.06 12.73 -13.24
N PRO A 72 8.72 12.71 -13.14
CA PRO A 72 7.89 12.66 -11.93
C PRO A 72 7.53 11.24 -11.44
N ILE A 73 8.13 10.20 -12.02
CA ILE A 73 7.76 8.81 -11.74
C ILE A 73 8.43 8.36 -10.43
N ALA A 74 7.63 7.99 -9.43
CA ALA A 74 8.14 7.38 -8.20
C ALA A 74 8.61 5.94 -8.43
N SER A 75 9.73 5.56 -7.83
CA SER A 75 10.25 4.19 -7.92
C SER A 75 9.37 3.22 -7.13
N PRO A 76 9.43 1.91 -7.41
CA PRO A 76 8.72 0.92 -6.60
C PRO A 76 9.04 1.03 -5.10
N TYR A 77 10.30 1.31 -4.75
CA TYR A 77 10.71 1.50 -3.37
C TYR A 77 10.11 2.75 -2.74
N ASP A 78 10.07 3.87 -3.48
CA ASP A 78 9.49 5.12 -2.97
C ASP A 78 7.98 4.96 -2.72
N LYS A 79 7.27 4.29 -3.64
CA LYS A 79 5.84 3.95 -3.48
C LYS A 79 5.62 3.07 -2.25
N TYR A 80 6.39 1.99 -2.11
CA TYR A 80 6.37 1.14 -0.93
C TYR A 80 6.62 1.92 0.37
N TYR A 81 7.68 2.73 0.41
CA TYR A 81 8.07 3.45 1.62
C TYR A 81 6.98 4.44 2.06
N ARG A 82 6.46 5.21 1.09
CA ARG A 82 5.35 6.15 1.31
C ARG A 82 4.10 5.43 1.81
N ASP A 83 3.72 4.34 1.18
CA ASP A 83 2.49 3.62 1.51
C ASP A 83 2.62 2.95 2.89
N ASN A 84 3.79 2.41 3.23
CA ASN A 84 4.08 1.85 4.54
C ASN A 84 4.06 2.94 5.64
N TYR A 85 4.67 4.09 5.38
CA TYR A 85 4.56 5.26 6.27
C TYR A 85 3.10 5.67 6.49
N THR A 86 2.31 5.72 5.40
CA THR A 86 0.89 6.07 5.46
C THR A 86 0.08 5.03 6.22
N ALA A 87 0.37 3.74 6.05
CA ALA A 87 -0.27 2.66 6.78
C ALA A 87 0.00 2.71 8.29
N GLY A 88 1.15 3.28 8.71
CA GLY A 88 1.46 3.51 10.13
C GLY A 88 0.49 4.46 10.85
N PHE A 89 -0.33 5.22 10.11
CA PHE A 89 -1.39 6.05 10.68
C PHE A 89 -2.69 5.29 10.98
N LEU A 90 -2.84 4.06 10.47
CA LEU A 90 -3.98 3.17 10.71
C LEU A 90 -3.84 2.54 12.10
N LYS A 91 -4.13 3.31 13.16
CA LYS A 91 -3.91 2.89 14.55
C LYS A 91 -5.08 2.16 15.21
N LYS A 92 -6.21 1.95 14.53
CA LYS A 92 -7.26 1.06 15.06
C LYS A 92 -6.82 -0.39 14.84
N LEU A 93 -6.50 -1.08 15.93
CA LEU A 93 -6.29 -2.53 15.92
C LEU A 93 -7.55 -3.20 15.35
N CYS A 94 -7.36 -4.19 14.48
CA CYS A 94 -8.44 -5.01 13.99
C CYS A 94 -9.11 -5.75 15.17
N GLY A 95 -10.29 -5.30 15.59
CA GLY A 95 -11.11 -5.95 16.63
C GLY A 95 -11.33 -5.06 17.85
N ASN A 96 -12.53 -4.48 17.92
CA ASN A 96 -13.24 -4.27 19.19
C ASN A 96 -14.41 -5.24 19.22
#